data_AF-A0A817FXD0-F1
#
_entry.id   AF-A0A817FXD0-F1
#
_cell.length_a   1.000
_cell.length_b   1.000
_cell.length_c   1.000
_cell.angle_alpha   90.00
_cell.angle_beta   90.00
_cell.angle_gamma   90.00
#
_symmetry.space_group_name_H-M   'P 1'
#
loop_
_entity.id
_entity.type
_entity.pdbx_description
1 polymer ?
#
loop_
_entity_poly.entity_id
_entity_poly.type
_entity_poly.pdbx_seq_one_letter_code
_entity_poly.pdbx_strand_id
1 'polypeptide(L)'
;MASNLSTHLLLKGSQPIEPFTGAEEQDPLTWLQTIDELFEATKTENNDRRRLLPMYFGDDVKKWYRSENHDSDYDEFKKQFVNAFTSSIHKLKISTKLMNRRQGNDESVQSYYYDILALCTRLNPD
;
A
#
# COMPACT_ATOMS: atom_id res chain seq x y z
N MET A 1 9.65 -21.38 -21.45
CA MET A 1 9.62 -20.69 -20.14
C MET A 1 9.96 -19.20 -20.34
N ALA A 2 8.99 -18.38 -20.77
CA ALA A 2 9.24 -16.97 -21.09
C ALA A 2 7.94 -16.13 -20.97
N SER A 3 7.25 -16.20 -19.83
CA SER A 3 5.92 -15.56 -19.69
C SER A 3 5.79 -14.50 -18.60
N ASN A 4 6.86 -14.18 -17.84
CA ASN A 4 6.74 -13.28 -16.69
C ASN A 4 7.25 -11.85 -16.97
N LEU A 5 8.02 -11.64 -18.04
CA LEU A 5 8.50 -10.30 -18.44
C LEU A 5 7.46 -9.52 -19.26
N SER A 6 6.57 -10.22 -19.98
CA SER A 6 5.61 -9.60 -20.90
C SER A 6 4.44 -8.92 -20.18
N THR A 7 4.07 -9.35 -18.97
CA THR A 7 2.95 -8.76 -18.22
C THR A 7 3.29 -7.42 -17.57
N HIS A 8 4.54 -7.21 -17.13
CA HIS A 8 5.01 -5.89 -16.66
C HIS A 8 5.03 -4.83 -17.77
N LEU A 9 5.15 -5.25 -19.03
CA LEU A 9 5.15 -4.36 -20.19
C LEU A 9 3.75 -3.98 -20.70
N LEU A 10 2.68 -4.61 -20.20
CA LEU A 10 1.30 -4.31 -20.60
C LEU A 10 0.73 -3.05 -19.92
N LEU A 11 1.41 -2.51 -18.91
CA LEU A 11 1.10 -1.23 -18.26
C LEU A 11 1.69 -0.02 -19.00
N LYS A 12 1.89 -0.12 -20.32
CA LYS A 12 2.41 1.00 -21.15
C LYS A 12 1.47 2.23 -21.23
N GLY A 13 0.31 2.18 -20.58
CA GLY A 13 -0.62 3.31 -20.44
C GLY A 13 -0.88 3.76 -18.99
N SER A 14 -0.32 3.09 -18.00
CA SER A 14 -0.48 3.41 -16.58
C SER A 14 0.78 4.09 -16.07
N GLN A 15 0.61 5.13 -15.26
CA GLN A 15 1.71 5.86 -14.65
C GLN A 15 2.65 4.87 -13.94
N PRO A 16 3.98 5.03 -14.05
CA PRO A 16 4.92 4.17 -13.33
C PRO A 16 4.63 4.28 -11.83
N ILE A 17 4.49 3.14 -11.16
CA ILE A 17 4.31 3.12 -9.71
C ILE A 17 5.54 3.74 -9.07
N GLU A 18 5.33 4.81 -8.32
CA GLU A 18 6.40 5.48 -7.60
C GLU A 18 7.03 4.51 -6.58
N PRO A 19 8.37 4.39 -6.54
CA PRO A 19 9.02 3.55 -5.54
C PRO A 19 8.72 4.02 -4.13
N PHE A 20 8.46 3.09 -3.21
CA PHE A 20 8.32 3.43 -1.80
C PHE A 20 9.69 3.63 -1.18
N THR A 21 10.01 4.86 -0.78
CA THR A 21 11.25 5.24 -0.13
C THR A 21 11.10 5.33 1.39
N GLY A 22 9.87 5.28 1.91
CA GLY A 22 9.59 5.49 3.34
C GLY A 22 9.58 6.96 3.75
N ALA A 23 9.43 7.88 2.79
CA ALA A 23 9.32 9.31 3.08
C ALA A 23 8.01 9.63 3.83
N GLU A 24 7.98 10.71 4.62
CA GLU A 24 6.81 11.06 5.46
C GLU A 24 5.54 11.38 4.66
N GLU A 25 5.70 11.75 3.40
CA GLU A 25 4.63 12.03 2.45
C GLU A 25 4.01 10.75 1.88
N GLN A 26 4.74 9.65 1.91
CA GLN A 26 4.28 8.37 1.39
C GLN A 26 3.46 7.64 2.45
N ASP A 27 2.17 7.45 2.17
CA ASP A 27 1.29 6.62 2.99
C ASP A 27 1.55 5.13 2.68
N PRO A 28 2.08 4.34 3.63
CA PRO A 28 2.36 2.93 3.42
C PRO A 28 1.11 2.10 3.07
N LEU A 29 -0.07 2.47 3.59
CA LEU A 29 -1.32 1.77 3.30
C LEU A 29 -1.79 2.06 1.88
N THR A 30 -1.76 3.33 1.47
CA THR A 30 -2.13 3.73 0.11
C THR A 30 -1.17 3.13 -0.92
N TRP A 31 0.12 3.08 -0.60
CA TRP A 31 1.12 2.45 -1.48
C TRP A 31 0.89 0.93 -1.59
N LEU A 32 0.65 0.22 -0.48
CA LEU A 32 0.33 -1.21 -0.51
C LEU A 32 -0.92 -1.50 -1.34
N GLN A 33 -1.98 -0.69 -1.19
CA GLN A 33 -3.18 -0.83 -1.99
C GLN A 33 -2.88 -0.73 -3.50
N THR A 34 -2.03 0.22 -3.89
CA THR A 34 -1.61 0.40 -5.29
C THR A 34 -0.86 -0.83 -5.82
N ILE A 35 -0.01 -1.44 -5.00
CA ILE A 35 0.73 -2.66 -5.35
C ILE A 35 -0.19 -3.89 -5.41
N ASP A 36 -1.17 -4.00 -4.50
CA ASP A 36 -2.16 -5.07 -4.54
C ASP A 36 -3.01 -4.98 -5.81
N GLU A 37 -3.52 -3.80 -6.15
CA GLU A 37 -4.29 -3.56 -7.39
C GLU A 37 -3.48 -3.94 -8.64
N LEU A 38 -2.18 -3.60 -8.65
CA LEU A 38 -1.26 -4.01 -9.71
C LEU A 38 -1.17 -5.53 -9.82
N PHE A 39 -0.86 -6.23 -8.71
CA PHE A 39 -0.67 -7.68 -8.73
C PHE A 39 -1.95 -8.44 -9.07
N GLU A 40 -3.11 -7.95 -8.64
CA GLU A 40 -4.39 -8.50 -9.05
C GLU A 40 -4.61 -8.31 -10.56
N ALA A 41 -4.35 -7.10 -11.08
CA ALA A 41 -4.49 -6.80 -12.50
C ALA A 41 -3.57 -7.66 -13.39
N THR A 42 -2.35 -7.95 -12.92
CA THR A 42 -1.38 -8.80 -13.61
C THR A 42 -1.51 -10.28 -13.29
N LYS A 43 -2.47 -10.67 -12.43
CA LYS A 43 -2.66 -12.05 -11.95
C LYS A 43 -1.37 -12.65 -11.38
N THR A 44 -0.58 -11.83 -10.67
CA THR A 44 0.67 -12.27 -10.07
C THR A 44 0.38 -13.18 -8.89
N GLU A 45 0.87 -14.42 -8.95
CA GLU A 45 0.75 -15.39 -7.87
C GLU A 45 1.53 -14.94 -6.62
N ASN A 46 1.08 -15.34 -5.42
CA ASN A 46 1.68 -14.92 -4.14
C ASN A 46 3.20 -15.16 -4.07
N ASN A 47 3.67 -16.29 -4.62
CA ASN A 47 5.10 -16.60 -4.67
C ASN A 47 5.92 -15.61 -5.51
N ASP A 48 5.31 -15.05 -6.56
CA ASP A 48 5.96 -14.08 -7.45
C ASP A 48 5.82 -12.65 -6.96
N ARG A 49 4.72 -12.29 -6.25
CA ARG A 49 4.54 -10.97 -5.62
C ARG A 49 5.76 -10.57 -4.80
N ARG A 50 6.24 -11.51 -3.98
CA ARG A 50 7.43 -11.38 -3.14
C ARG A 50 8.73 -11.14 -3.90
N ARG A 51 8.93 -11.86 -5.00
CA ARG A 51 10.13 -11.72 -5.83
C ARG A 51 10.16 -10.37 -6.53
N LEU A 52 8.99 -9.86 -6.90
CA LEU A 52 8.81 -8.60 -7.61
C LEU A 52 8.78 -7.40 -6.68
N LEU A 53 8.38 -7.58 -5.42
CA LEU A 53 8.23 -6.50 -4.43
C LEU A 53 9.42 -5.56 -4.33
N PRO A 54 10.68 -6.05 -4.24
CA PRO A 54 11.86 -5.19 -4.13
C PRO A 54 12.07 -4.27 -5.32
N MET A 55 11.45 -4.55 -6.48
CA MET A 55 11.54 -3.68 -7.65
C MET A 55 10.81 -2.34 -7.44
N TYR A 56 9.85 -2.30 -6.51
CA TYR A 56 9.05 -1.13 -6.19
C TYR A 56 9.52 -0.39 -4.92
N PHE A 57 10.67 -0.78 -4.37
CA PHE A 57 11.26 -0.14 -3.19
C PHE A 57 12.40 0.80 -3.55
N GLY A 58 12.47 1.91 -2.82
CA GLY A 58 13.67 2.74 -2.71
C GLY A 58 14.78 2.02 -1.94
N ASP A 59 15.99 2.58 -1.97
CA ASP A 59 17.18 1.88 -1.49
C ASP A 59 17.14 1.57 0.01
N ASP A 60 16.63 2.47 0.86
CA ASP A 60 16.57 2.24 2.30
C ASP A 60 15.50 1.20 2.68
N VAL A 61 14.37 1.20 1.98
CA VAL A 61 13.32 0.19 2.16
C VAL A 61 13.80 -1.17 1.66
N LYS A 62 14.60 -1.24 0.58
CA LYS A 62 15.27 -2.48 0.15
C LYS A 62 16.22 -3.02 1.21
N LYS A 63 16.96 -2.15 1.93
CA LYS A 63 17.85 -2.57 3.01
C LYS A 63 17.02 -3.17 4.16
N TRP A 64 15.98 -2.48 4.59
CA TRP A 64 15.02 -2.98 5.59
C TRP A 64 14.44 -4.34 5.17
N TYR A 65 13.98 -4.45 3.92
CA TYR A 65 13.37 -5.67 3.39
C TYR A 65 14.32 -6.88 3.37
N ARG A 66 15.62 -6.63 3.26
CA ARG A 66 16.65 -7.69 3.26
C ARG A 66 17.14 -8.03 4.66
N SER A 67 17.04 -7.11 5.62
CA SER A 67 17.50 -7.32 6.99
C SER A 67 16.51 -8.07 7.86
N GLU A 68 15.21 -7.92 7.56
CA GLU A 68 14.15 -8.60 8.29
C GLU A 68 13.84 -9.98 7.68
N ASN A 69 13.58 -10.95 8.55
CA ASN A 69 13.13 -12.26 8.10
C ASN A 69 11.63 -12.22 7.87
N HIS A 70 11.22 -11.73 6.70
CA HIS A 70 9.83 -11.73 6.32
C HIS A 70 9.38 -13.17 6.11
N ASP A 71 8.48 -13.68 6.96
CA ASP A 71 7.82 -15.00 6.81
C ASP A 71 7.30 -15.19 5.40
N SER A 72 7.21 -16.43 4.88
CA SER A 72 6.84 -16.75 3.48
C SER A 72 5.44 -16.31 3.03
N ASP A 73 4.61 -15.82 3.94
CA ASP A 73 3.29 -15.28 3.65
C ASP A 73 3.33 -13.79 3.24
N TYR A 74 2.58 -13.44 2.18
CA TYR A 74 2.45 -12.07 1.70
C TYR A 74 1.58 -11.22 2.64
N ASP A 75 0.57 -11.83 3.26
CA ASP A 75 -0.29 -11.12 4.21
C ASP A 75 0.49 -10.72 5.48
N GLU A 76 1.39 -11.58 5.94
CA GLU A 76 2.27 -11.25 7.06
C GLU A 76 3.28 -10.15 6.70
N PHE A 77 3.81 -10.18 5.46
CA PHE A 77 4.63 -9.08 4.96
C PHE A 77 3.89 -7.74 5.02
N LYS A 78 2.61 -7.67 4.58
CA LYS A 78 1.83 -6.42 4.60
C LYS A 78 1.74 -5.83 6.01
N LYS A 79 1.51 -6.67 7.02
CA LYS A 79 1.48 -6.24 8.42
C LYS A 79 2.83 -5.69 8.88
N GLN A 80 3.92 -6.40 8.59
CA GLN A 80 5.27 -5.96 8.95
C GLN A 80 5.64 -4.64 8.28
N PHE A 81 5.28 -4.48 7.00
CA PHE A 81 5.50 -3.25 6.24
C PHE A 81 4.73 -2.06 6.84
N VAL A 82 3.43 -2.24 7.10
CA VAL A 82 2.62 -1.20 7.75
C VAL A 82 3.21 -0.85 9.11
N ASN A 83 3.59 -1.83 9.91
CA ASN A 83 4.18 -1.57 11.23
C ASN A 83 5.53 -0.83 11.17
N ALA A 84 6.38 -1.16 10.18
CA ALA A 84 7.69 -0.54 10.04
C ALA A 84 7.61 0.92 9.55
N PHE A 85 6.68 1.22 8.64
CA PHE A 85 6.63 2.51 7.95
C PHE A 85 5.45 3.41 8.35
N THR A 86 4.52 2.91 9.18
CA THR A 86 3.47 3.75 9.76
C THR A 86 4.05 4.56 10.91
N SER A 87 4.44 5.80 10.62
CA SER A 87 4.92 6.71 11.66
C SER A 87 3.77 7.17 12.58
N SER A 88 4.11 7.59 13.82
CA SER A 88 3.16 8.24 14.72
C SER A 88 2.53 9.50 14.10
N ILE A 89 3.29 10.19 13.22
CA ILE A 89 2.81 11.33 12.45
C ILE A 89 1.73 10.89 11.45
N HIS A 90 1.89 9.74 10.81
CA HIS A 90 0.90 9.18 9.89
C HIS A 90 -0.42 8.87 10.61
N LYS A 91 -0.35 8.22 11.79
CA LYS A 91 -1.52 7.98 12.65
C LYS A 91 -2.20 9.28 13.09
N LEU A 92 -1.41 10.30 13.46
CA LEU A 92 -1.92 11.62 13.82
C LEU A 92 -2.62 12.32 12.65
N LYS A 93 -2.06 12.26 11.42
CA LYS A 93 -2.67 12.81 10.21
C LYS A 93 -4.02 12.15 9.91
N ILE A 94 -4.10 10.82 9.96
CA ILE A 94 -5.37 10.09 9.74
C ILE A 94 -6.38 10.43 10.84
N SER A 95 -5.96 10.45 12.11
CA SER A 95 -6.82 10.80 13.25
C SER A 95 -7.38 12.22 13.11
N THR A 96 -6.53 13.19 12.75
CA THR A 96 -6.93 14.58 12.52
C THR A 96 -7.91 14.69 11.36
N LYS A 97 -7.68 13.95 10.26
CA LYS A 97 -8.61 13.91 9.13
C LYS A 97 -9.96 13.33 9.53
N LEU A 98 -9.98 12.25 10.30
CA LEU A 98 -11.20 11.61 10.82
C LEU A 98 -11.99 12.57 11.72
N MET A 99 -11.34 13.20 12.69
CA MET A 99 -11.99 14.12 13.63
C MET A 99 -12.63 15.33 12.93
N ASN A 100 -11.97 15.83 11.88
CA ASN A 100 -12.42 16.99 11.11
C ASN A 100 -13.37 16.63 9.97
N ARG A 101 -13.60 15.35 9.67
CA ARG A 101 -14.49 14.94 8.58
C ARG A 101 -15.94 15.27 8.94
N ARG A 102 -16.61 15.98 8.05
CA ARG A 102 -18.03 16.34 8.10
C ARG A 102 -18.64 16.04 6.75
N GLN A 103 -19.86 15.50 6.72
CA GLN A 103 -20.59 15.24 5.48
C GLN A 103 -20.77 16.57 4.73
N GLY A 104 -20.44 16.59 3.43
CA GLY A 104 -20.67 17.75 2.58
C GLY A 104 -22.15 17.95 2.26
N ASN A 105 -22.56 19.18 1.95
CA ASN A 105 -23.96 19.49 1.60
C ASN A 105 -24.44 18.73 0.34
N ASP A 106 -23.54 18.47 -0.60
CA ASP A 106 -23.81 17.76 -1.86
C ASP A 106 -23.35 16.28 -1.82
N GLU A 107 -22.92 15.79 -0.65
CA GLU A 107 -22.43 14.43 -0.48
C GLU A 107 -23.54 13.50 0.03
N SER A 108 -23.68 12.33 -0.59
CA SER A 108 -24.61 11.32 -0.09
C SER A 108 -24.15 10.75 1.25
N VAL A 109 -25.12 10.39 2.11
CA VAL A 109 -24.85 9.76 3.41
C VAL A 109 -24.01 8.49 3.23
N GLN A 110 -24.27 7.72 2.17
CA GLN A 110 -23.55 6.49 1.88
C GLN A 110 -22.07 6.74 1.54
N SER A 111 -21.78 7.75 0.72
CA SER A 111 -20.40 8.16 0.41
C SER A 111 -19.66 8.55 1.68
N TYR A 112 -20.27 9.42 2.49
CA TYR A 112 -19.70 9.87 3.76
C TYR A 112 -19.43 8.71 4.71
N TYR A 113 -20.38 7.77 4.83
CA TYR A 113 -20.26 6.60 5.69
C TYR A 113 -19.06 5.72 5.30
N TYR A 114 -18.89 5.42 4.01
CA TYR A 114 -17.75 4.62 3.55
C TYR A 114 -16.41 5.35 3.70
N ASP A 115 -16.39 6.66 3.54
CA ASP A 115 -15.20 7.47 3.82
C ASP A 115 -14.78 7.39 5.30
N ILE A 116 -15.75 7.52 6.21
CA ILE A 116 -15.49 7.39 7.66
C ILE A 116 -15.00 5.98 7.99
N LEU A 117 -15.65 4.93 7.45
CA LEU A 117 -15.21 3.55 7.64
C LEU A 117 -13.78 3.35 7.16
N ALA A 118 -13.45 3.82 5.95
CA ALA A 118 -12.10 3.71 5.39
C ALA A 118 -11.06 4.39 6.28
N LEU A 119 -11.36 5.58 6.83
CA LEU A 119 -10.47 6.27 7.77
C LEU A 119 -10.30 5.50 9.09
N CYS A 120 -11.36 4.90 9.62
CA CYS A 120 -11.30 4.06 10.82
C CYS A 120 -10.46 2.80 10.61
N THR A 121 -10.68 2.08 9.50
CA THR A 121 -9.91 0.87 9.13
C THR A 121 -8.43 1.18 8.94
N ARG A 122 -8.08 2.36 8.41
CA ARG A 122 -6.67 2.79 8.30
C ARG A 122 -6.03 3.10 9.65
N LEU A 123 -6.79 3.58 10.63
CA LEU A 123 -6.26 3.91 11.96
C LEU A 123 -6.01 2.65 12.79
N ASN A 124 -6.93 1.70 12.71
CA ASN A 124 -6.91 0.42 13.40
C ASN A 124 -7.10 -0.72 12.39
N PRO A 125 -6.03 -1.10 11.67
CA PRO A 125 -6.04 -2.32 10.88
C PRO A 125 -5.90 -3.52 11.84
N ASP A 126 -7.02 -3.91 12.47
CA ASP A 126 -7.13 -5.17 13.23
C ASP A 126 -7.18 -6.39 12.28
#